data_AF-A0A963AUN8-F1
#
_entry.id   AF-A0A963AUN8-F1
#
_cell.length_a   1.000
_cell.length_b   1.000
_cell.length_c   1.000
_cell.angle_alpha   90.00
_cell.angle_beta   90.00
_cell.angle_gamma   90.00
#
_symmetry.space_group_name_H-M   'P 1'
#
loop_
_entity.id
_entity.type
_entity.pdbx_description
1 polymer ?
#
loop_
_entity_poly.entity_id
_entity_poly.type
_entity_poly.pdbx_seq_one_letter_code
_entity_poly.pdbx_strand_id
1 'polypeptide(L)'
;MRRVSHRIPGSLASRAVCSALWFLIVVSDGAAASDRTPPQTLVEDGACPFECCAYREWSTLAETTLLADPDDAAAVVAVVLPGTRVAGLTGKLIVTRPGRIEVLHDYRSLDSGHDYRKGDIVRVYAERGEGFFQVWHDGELFDEEATFMYQGHGGWDRCVTDGTCWGKRMAFPESTWWVKVKTPDGRVGWSRKPENFGDKDACG
;
A
#
# COMPACT_ATOMS: atom_id res chain seq x y z
N MET A 1 -45.37 74.66 15.67
CA MET A 1 -44.98 75.50 14.53
C MET A 1 -43.47 75.34 14.28
N ARG A 2 -43.10 75.20 13.00
CA ARG A 2 -41.75 75.36 12.38
C ARG A 2 -40.58 74.47 12.83
N ARG A 3 -40.10 73.65 11.88
CA ARG A 3 -38.72 73.13 11.82
C ARG A 3 -37.74 74.27 11.55
N VAL A 4 -36.56 74.23 12.17
CA VAL A 4 -35.33 74.84 11.62
C VAL A 4 -34.15 73.89 11.87
N SER A 5 -33.40 73.68 10.80
CA SER A 5 -32.14 72.94 10.63
C SER A 5 -30.95 73.81 11.08
N HIS A 6 -29.83 73.21 11.53
CA HIS A 6 -28.51 73.35 10.89
C HIS A 6 -27.31 72.85 11.75
N ARG A 7 -26.54 71.95 11.12
CA ARG A 7 -25.06 71.83 10.97
C ARG A 7 -24.11 71.76 12.20
N ILE A 8 -23.35 70.64 12.18
CA ILE A 8 -22.05 70.23 12.78
C ILE A 8 -20.91 71.13 12.20
N PRO A 9 -19.74 71.44 12.84
CA PRO A 9 -18.71 70.55 13.46
C PRO A 9 -18.02 71.13 14.72
N GLY A 10 -17.09 70.52 15.46
CA GLY A 10 -16.29 69.29 15.39
C GLY A 10 -15.16 69.40 16.43
N SER A 11 -14.53 68.26 16.75
CA SER A 11 -13.23 68.09 17.41
C SER A 11 -13.09 68.56 18.88
N LEU A 12 -12.83 67.60 19.77
CA LEU A 12 -11.49 67.47 20.36
C LEU A 12 -11.33 66.06 20.96
N ALA A 13 -10.21 65.45 20.58
CA ALA A 13 -9.81 64.09 20.87
C ALA A 13 -9.59 63.83 22.36
N SER A 14 -10.07 62.69 22.84
CA SER A 14 -9.58 62.07 24.08
C SER A 14 -8.77 60.83 23.71
N ARG A 15 -7.49 60.85 24.05
CA ARG A 15 -6.53 59.77 23.80
C ARG A 15 -6.82 58.62 24.76
N ALA A 16 -7.41 57.54 24.27
CA ALA A 16 -7.42 56.26 24.97
C ALA A 16 -6.11 55.51 24.67
N VAL A 17 -5.27 55.36 25.68
CA VAL A 17 -4.11 54.47 25.65
C VAL A 17 -4.64 53.04 25.77
N CYS A 18 -4.76 52.36 24.64
CA CYS A 18 -5.09 50.94 24.61
C CYS A 18 -3.77 50.16 24.70
N SER A 19 -3.42 49.70 25.89
CA SER A 19 -2.30 48.77 26.09
C SER A 19 -2.64 47.45 25.41
N ALA A 20 -2.09 47.23 24.22
CA ALA A 20 -2.14 45.95 23.54
C ALA A 20 -1.19 44.97 24.24
N LEU A 21 -1.75 44.11 25.09
CA LEU A 21 -1.07 42.90 25.55
C LEU A 21 -0.89 41.96 24.34
N TRP A 22 0.32 41.95 23.79
CA TRP A 22 0.75 40.94 22.83
C TRP A 22 0.91 39.60 23.56
N PHE A 23 -0.10 38.74 23.47
CA PHE A 23 0.09 37.32 23.76
C PHE A 23 0.96 36.72 22.65
N LEU A 24 2.22 36.45 22.95
CA LEU A 24 3.05 35.54 22.17
C LEU A 24 2.41 34.15 22.27
N ILE A 25 1.60 33.78 21.28
CA ILE A 25 1.20 32.40 21.06
C ILE A 25 2.46 31.70 20.52
N VAL A 26 3.16 30.98 21.41
CA VAL A 26 4.16 30.00 21.00
C VAL A 26 3.39 28.84 20.41
N VAL A 27 3.23 28.83 19.08
CA VAL A 27 2.79 27.64 18.36
C VAL A 27 4.00 26.69 18.38
N SER A 28 3.97 25.72 19.30
CA SER A 28 4.90 24.62 19.25
C SER A 28 4.59 23.82 17.99
N ASP A 29 5.39 23.98 16.94
CA ASP A 29 5.42 23.07 15.80
C ASP A 29 5.89 21.70 16.31
N GLY A 30 4.94 20.92 16.83
CA GLY A 30 5.10 19.50 17.04
C GLY A 30 5.13 18.85 15.66
N ALA A 31 6.30 18.84 15.03
CA ALA A 31 6.56 17.94 13.92
C ALA A 31 6.28 16.52 14.45
N ALA A 32 5.16 15.93 14.02
CA ALA A 32 4.90 14.53 14.27
C ALA A 32 6.09 13.76 13.71
N ALA A 33 6.85 13.10 14.59
CA ALA A 33 7.87 12.16 14.15
C ALA A 33 7.13 11.10 13.33
N SER A 34 7.35 11.09 12.01
CA SER A 34 6.92 9.99 11.16
C SER A 34 7.43 8.70 11.79
N ASP A 35 6.54 7.76 12.08
CA ASP A 35 6.91 6.46 12.63
C ASP A 35 7.81 5.76 11.61
N ARG A 36 9.12 5.81 11.86
CA ARG A 36 10.14 5.13 11.05
C ARG A 36 10.23 3.64 11.38
N THR A 37 9.20 3.06 11.95
CA THR A 37 9.15 1.62 12.19
C THR A 37 8.52 0.93 10.96
N PRO A 38 9.21 -0.04 10.34
CA PRO A 38 8.61 -0.79 9.24
C PRO A 38 7.35 -1.53 9.69
N PRO A 39 6.23 -1.46 8.94
CA PRO A 39 5.03 -2.21 9.25
C PRO A 39 5.33 -3.71 9.35
N GLN A 40 4.93 -4.36 10.44
CA GLN A 40 5.06 -5.83 10.55
C GLN A 40 4.05 -6.55 9.65
N THR A 41 2.94 -5.88 9.34
CA THR A 41 1.94 -6.35 8.39
C THR A 41 1.63 -5.22 7.43
N LEU A 42 1.52 -5.55 6.15
CA LEU A 42 1.05 -4.63 5.11
C LEU A 42 -0.24 -5.20 4.51
N VAL A 43 -1.22 -4.33 4.33
CA VAL A 43 -2.47 -4.65 3.65
C VAL A 43 -2.62 -3.73 2.46
N GLU A 44 -2.82 -4.31 1.29
CA GLU A 44 -3.12 -3.57 0.06
C GLU A 44 -4.52 -3.94 -0.42
N ASP A 45 -5.42 -2.97 -0.38
CA ASP A 45 -6.76 -3.10 -0.94
C ASP A 45 -6.75 -2.90 -2.46
N GLY A 46 -7.59 -3.65 -3.17
CA GLY A 46 -7.64 -3.61 -4.64
C GLY A 46 -6.48 -4.29 -5.34
N ALA A 47 -5.65 -5.05 -4.60
CA ALA A 47 -4.42 -5.63 -5.12
C ALA A 47 -4.67 -6.66 -6.24
N CYS A 48 -4.09 -6.43 -7.41
CA CYS A 48 -4.12 -7.32 -8.58
C CYS A 48 -2.67 -7.72 -8.92
N PRO A 49 -2.16 -8.85 -8.41
CA PRO A 49 -0.71 -9.04 -8.22
C PRO A 49 0.05 -9.58 -9.45
N PHE A 50 -0.59 -9.68 -10.62
CA PHE A 50 0.07 -10.18 -11.84
C PHE A 50 -0.39 -9.43 -13.08
N GLU A 51 0.38 -9.57 -14.16
CA GLU A 51 0.09 -8.98 -15.46
C GLU A 51 -1.31 -9.39 -15.95
N CYS A 52 -2.03 -8.43 -16.55
CA CYS A 52 -3.40 -8.63 -17.04
C CYS A 52 -4.43 -9.08 -16.00
N CYS A 53 -4.11 -8.94 -14.71
CA CYS A 53 -5.06 -9.19 -13.65
C CYS A 53 -6.28 -8.26 -13.78
N ALA A 54 -7.48 -8.85 -13.83
CA ALA A 54 -8.72 -8.09 -13.97
C ALA A 54 -9.87 -8.72 -13.16
N TYR A 55 -10.58 -7.89 -12.40
CA TYR A 55 -11.82 -8.28 -11.72
C TYR A 55 -12.99 -8.24 -12.69
N ARG A 56 -13.38 -9.42 -13.16
CA ARG A 56 -14.44 -9.64 -14.14
C ARG A 56 -15.11 -10.99 -13.87
N GLU A 57 -15.82 -11.53 -14.86
CA GLU A 57 -16.31 -12.89 -14.75
C GLU A 57 -15.15 -13.90 -14.82
N TRP A 58 -15.05 -14.76 -13.81
CA TRP A 58 -14.06 -15.81 -13.66
C TRP A 58 -14.71 -17.19 -13.62
N SER A 59 -13.97 -18.22 -14.05
CA SER A 59 -14.37 -19.61 -13.90
C SER A 59 -13.90 -20.16 -12.55
N THR A 60 -14.77 -20.86 -11.83
CA THR A 60 -14.35 -21.63 -10.65
C THR A 60 -13.80 -22.98 -11.11
N LEU A 61 -12.52 -23.25 -10.85
CA LEU A 61 -11.81 -24.45 -11.31
C LEU A 61 -11.89 -25.61 -10.31
N ALA A 62 -12.05 -25.29 -9.02
CA ALA A 62 -12.14 -26.26 -7.93
C ALA A 62 -13.19 -25.81 -6.89
N GLU A 63 -13.72 -26.75 -6.11
CA GLU A 63 -14.64 -26.42 -5.02
C GLU A 63 -13.97 -25.40 -4.08
N THR A 64 -14.65 -24.28 -3.84
CA THR A 64 -14.08 -23.14 -3.14
C THR A 64 -15.02 -22.63 -2.07
N THR A 65 -14.54 -22.62 -0.82
CA THR A 65 -15.26 -22.00 0.30
C THR A 65 -15.09 -20.48 0.22
N LEU A 66 -16.18 -19.75 0.40
CA LEU A 66 -16.19 -18.30 0.54
C LEU A 66 -16.46 -17.92 1.99
N LEU A 67 -15.66 -16.99 2.50
CA LEU A 67 -15.72 -16.45 3.86
C LEU A 67 -16.31 -15.04 3.87
N ALA A 68 -16.89 -14.62 4.99
CA ALA A 68 -17.45 -13.28 5.15
C ALA A 68 -16.39 -12.18 5.05
N ASP A 69 -15.17 -12.46 5.53
CA ASP A 69 -14.03 -11.56 5.60
C ASP A 69 -12.75 -12.30 5.15
N PRO A 70 -11.68 -11.57 4.76
CA PRO A 70 -10.40 -12.15 4.36
C PRO A 70 -9.58 -12.59 5.59
N ASP A 71 -10.17 -13.48 6.39
CA ASP A 71 -9.65 -14.06 7.62
C ASP A 71 -10.07 -15.53 7.67
N ASP A 72 -9.13 -16.43 7.98
CA ASP A 72 -9.41 -17.88 8.06
C ASP A 72 -10.43 -18.22 9.17
N ALA A 73 -10.59 -17.36 10.17
CA ALA A 73 -11.57 -17.53 11.24
C ALA A 73 -12.96 -16.98 10.89
N ALA A 74 -13.12 -16.30 9.75
CA ALA A 74 -14.39 -15.72 9.35
C ALA A 74 -15.44 -16.79 9.01
N ALA A 75 -16.72 -16.43 9.18
CA ALA A 75 -17.82 -17.34 8.91
C ALA A 75 -17.87 -17.73 7.43
N VAL A 76 -18.19 -19.00 7.15
CA VAL A 76 -18.47 -19.48 5.78
C VAL A 76 -19.80 -18.91 5.31
N VAL A 77 -19.79 -18.23 4.15
CA VAL A 77 -20.99 -17.64 3.53
C VAL A 77 -21.49 -18.44 2.32
N ALA A 78 -20.60 -19.18 1.66
CA ALA A 78 -20.95 -20.04 0.53
C ALA A 78 -19.88 -21.11 0.27
N VAL A 79 -20.26 -22.14 -0.49
CA VAL A 79 -19.34 -23.04 -1.19
C VAL A 79 -19.68 -22.93 -2.68
N VAL A 80 -18.68 -22.69 -3.51
CA VAL A 80 -18.80 -22.55 -4.96
C VAL A 80 -18.24 -23.80 -5.61
N LEU A 81 -19.04 -24.44 -6.46
CA LEU A 81 -18.66 -25.68 -7.15
C LEU A 81 -17.84 -25.39 -8.42
N PRO A 82 -16.99 -26.33 -8.84
CA PRO A 82 -16.30 -26.24 -10.14
C PRO A 82 -17.27 -25.97 -11.30
N GLY A 83 -16.83 -25.20 -12.28
CA GLY A 83 -17.62 -24.77 -13.44
C GLY A 83 -18.52 -23.56 -13.20
N THR A 84 -18.70 -23.12 -11.95
CA THR A 84 -19.50 -21.92 -11.65
C THR A 84 -18.80 -20.66 -12.16
N ARG A 85 -19.52 -19.81 -12.89
CA ARG A 85 -19.07 -18.45 -13.23
C ARG A 85 -19.33 -17.52 -12.06
N VAL A 86 -18.30 -16.82 -11.60
CA VAL A 86 -18.42 -15.84 -10.52
C VAL A 86 -17.92 -14.49 -11.01
N ALA A 87 -18.43 -13.39 -10.46
CA ALA A 87 -17.85 -12.08 -10.69
C ALA A 87 -16.75 -11.83 -9.66
N GLY A 88 -15.49 -11.75 -10.09
CA GLY A 88 -14.42 -11.15 -9.31
C GLY A 88 -14.72 -9.68 -9.07
N LEU A 89 -14.65 -9.24 -7.81
CA LEU A 89 -15.03 -7.88 -7.41
C LEU A 89 -13.81 -7.04 -7.03
N THR A 90 -12.90 -7.60 -6.26
CA THR A 90 -11.69 -6.96 -5.77
C THR A 90 -10.75 -8.01 -5.16
N GLY A 91 -9.59 -7.57 -4.72
CA GLY A 91 -8.62 -8.39 -4.01
C GLY A 91 -7.98 -7.61 -2.87
N LYS A 92 -7.34 -8.35 -1.98
CA LYS A 92 -6.61 -7.81 -0.84
C LYS A 92 -5.32 -8.62 -0.69
N LEU A 93 -4.18 -7.97 -0.82
CA LEU A 93 -2.90 -8.58 -0.51
C LEU A 93 -2.59 -8.32 0.96
N ILE A 94 -2.33 -9.38 1.72
CA ILE A 94 -1.93 -9.28 3.13
C ILE A 94 -0.53 -9.87 3.24
N VAL A 95 0.45 -9.03 3.53
CA VAL A 95 1.81 -9.44 3.86
C VAL A 95 1.90 -9.59 5.36
N THR A 96 1.99 -10.82 5.86
CA THR A 96 2.04 -11.11 7.31
C THR A 96 3.46 -11.16 7.85
N ARG A 97 4.45 -11.36 6.97
CA ARG A 97 5.86 -11.25 7.32
C ARG A 97 6.67 -10.63 6.18
N PRO A 98 7.23 -9.44 6.36
CA PRO A 98 8.06 -8.82 5.34
C PRO A 98 9.34 -9.64 5.11
N GLY A 99 9.73 -9.74 3.85
CA GLY A 99 11.04 -10.22 3.43
C GLY A 99 12.14 -9.25 3.84
N ARG A 100 13.38 -9.63 3.55
CA ARG A 100 14.55 -8.81 3.88
C ARG A 100 15.61 -8.90 2.79
N ILE A 101 16.19 -7.75 2.48
CA ILE A 101 17.39 -7.59 1.66
C ILE A 101 18.48 -6.98 2.54
N GLU A 102 19.69 -7.53 2.46
CA GLU A 102 20.91 -6.89 2.96
C GLU A 102 21.57 -6.14 1.81
N VAL A 103 21.84 -4.84 1.99
CA VAL A 103 22.51 -4.01 0.99
C VAL A 103 24.02 -4.29 1.00
N LEU A 104 24.57 -4.65 -0.16
CA LEU A 104 25.96 -5.15 -0.28
C LEU A 104 27.00 -4.02 -0.47
N HIS A 105 26.58 -2.90 -1.04
CA HIS A 105 27.38 -1.70 -1.27
C HIS A 105 26.46 -0.47 -1.32
N ASP A 106 27.01 0.73 -1.14
CA ASP A 106 26.24 1.96 -1.31
C ASP A 106 25.63 1.99 -2.72
N TYR A 107 24.31 2.17 -2.79
CA TYR A 107 23.52 2.00 -3.99
C TYR A 107 22.51 3.14 -4.12
N ARG A 108 22.47 3.76 -5.29
CA ARG A 108 21.42 4.71 -5.65
C ARG A 108 20.50 4.03 -6.64
N SER A 109 19.23 3.86 -6.27
CA SER A 109 18.23 3.29 -7.15
C SER A 109 18.10 4.11 -8.42
N LEU A 110 18.08 3.43 -9.56
CA LEU A 110 17.80 4.05 -10.85
C LEU A 110 16.29 4.26 -11.05
N ASP A 111 15.46 3.49 -10.33
CA ASP A 111 14.00 3.49 -10.45
C ASP A 111 13.37 4.54 -9.53
N SER A 112 13.76 4.54 -8.25
CA SER A 112 13.21 5.44 -7.23
C SER A 112 14.07 6.67 -6.98
N GLY A 113 15.36 6.63 -7.35
CA GLY A 113 16.34 7.66 -6.98
C GLY A 113 16.77 7.62 -5.51
N HIS A 114 16.27 6.65 -4.73
CA HIS A 114 16.56 6.50 -3.30
C HIS A 114 17.98 5.99 -3.07
N ASP A 115 18.63 6.49 -2.01
CA ASP A 115 19.98 6.11 -1.63
C ASP A 115 19.96 5.07 -0.50
N TYR A 116 20.61 3.94 -0.72
CA TYR A 116 20.82 2.85 0.24
C TYR A 116 22.31 2.76 0.61
N ARG A 117 22.62 2.40 1.85
CA ARG A 117 23.98 2.25 2.34
C ARG A 117 24.33 0.79 2.56
N LYS A 118 25.61 0.48 2.38
CA LYS A 118 26.12 -0.86 2.68
C LYS A 118 25.76 -1.28 4.11
N GLY A 119 25.17 -2.47 4.24
CA GLY A 119 24.75 -3.06 5.52
C GLY A 119 23.33 -2.69 5.94
N ASP A 120 22.64 -1.81 5.21
CA ASP A 120 21.23 -1.54 5.45
C ASP A 120 20.39 -2.82 5.28
N ILE A 121 19.32 -2.90 6.08
CA ILE A 121 18.33 -3.96 5.99
C ILE A 121 17.03 -3.37 5.48
N VAL A 122 16.75 -3.65 4.21
CA VAL A 122 15.55 -3.23 3.50
C VAL A 122 14.45 -4.27 3.72
N ARG A 123 13.23 -3.82 4.06
CA ARG A 123 12.07 -4.72 4.23
C ARG A 123 11.35 -4.86 2.91
N VAL A 124 10.98 -6.08 2.54
CA VAL A 124 10.30 -6.38 1.27
C VAL A 124 8.87 -6.80 1.55
N TYR A 125 7.90 -6.29 0.80
CA TYR A 125 6.48 -6.53 1.05
C TYR A 125 5.77 -7.25 -0.09
N ALA A 126 5.55 -6.56 -1.20
CA ALA A 126 4.73 -7.04 -2.31
C ALA A 126 5.55 -7.13 -3.59
N GLU A 127 5.34 -8.18 -4.37
CA GLU A 127 5.82 -8.23 -5.76
C GLU A 127 4.96 -7.28 -6.61
N ARG A 128 5.61 -6.51 -7.49
CA ARG A 128 4.97 -5.60 -8.44
C ARG A 128 4.97 -6.11 -9.88
N GLY A 129 5.59 -7.27 -10.12
CA GLY A 129 5.80 -7.85 -11.43
C GLY A 129 7.18 -7.51 -11.99
N GLU A 130 7.63 -8.26 -13.00
CA GLU A 130 8.88 -8.01 -13.74
C GLU A 130 10.14 -7.89 -12.88
N GLY A 131 10.14 -8.48 -11.68
CA GLY A 131 11.27 -8.39 -10.75
C GLY A 131 11.27 -7.17 -9.82
N PHE A 132 10.25 -6.32 -9.91
CA PHE A 132 10.04 -5.22 -8.98
C PHE A 132 9.37 -5.68 -7.71
N PHE A 133 9.82 -5.13 -6.59
CA PHE A 133 9.22 -5.34 -5.29
C PHE A 133 8.97 -4.00 -4.62
N GLN A 134 7.83 -3.90 -3.94
CA GLN A 134 7.65 -2.86 -2.95
C GLN A 134 8.52 -3.16 -1.74
N VAL A 135 9.38 -2.20 -1.42
CA VAL A 135 10.27 -2.23 -0.27
C VAL A 135 10.03 -1.04 0.64
N TRP A 136 10.32 -1.20 1.91
CA TRP A 136 10.34 -0.11 2.88
C TRP A 136 11.77 0.16 3.32
N HIS A 137 12.12 1.45 3.35
CA HIS A 137 13.37 1.92 3.90
C HIS A 137 13.20 3.35 4.46
N ASP A 138 13.78 3.64 5.62
CA ASP A 138 13.80 4.98 6.24
C ASP A 138 12.44 5.71 6.39
N GLY A 139 11.35 4.96 6.52
CA GLY A 139 10.01 5.53 6.73
C GLY A 139 9.15 5.61 5.47
N GLU A 140 9.67 5.21 4.31
CA GLU A 140 8.99 5.33 3.03
C GLU A 140 8.94 3.99 2.29
N LEU A 141 7.94 3.85 1.41
CA LEU A 141 7.81 2.70 0.50
C LEU A 141 8.30 3.09 -0.89
N PHE A 142 9.10 2.23 -1.49
CA PHE A 142 9.64 2.36 -2.83
C PHE A 142 9.33 1.11 -3.63
N ASP A 143 9.19 1.22 -4.94
CA ASP A 143 9.23 0.07 -5.82
C ASP A 143 10.64 -0.02 -6.41
N GLU A 144 11.31 -1.15 -6.17
CA GLU A 144 12.72 -1.36 -6.55
C GLU A 144 12.85 -2.61 -7.40
N GLU A 145 13.67 -2.54 -8.44
CA GLU A 145 14.11 -3.75 -9.13
C GLU A 145 14.99 -4.58 -8.20
N ALA A 146 14.51 -5.78 -7.86
CA ALA A 146 15.21 -6.71 -6.99
C ALA A 146 15.06 -8.14 -7.54
N THR A 147 15.36 -8.32 -8.83
CA THR A 147 15.28 -9.62 -9.54
C THR A 147 16.04 -10.74 -8.82
N PHE A 148 17.14 -10.42 -8.12
CA PHE A 148 17.89 -11.34 -7.25
C PHE A 148 17.07 -11.93 -6.10
N MET A 149 15.89 -11.38 -5.79
CA MET A 149 14.95 -11.98 -4.84
C MET A 149 14.43 -13.35 -5.30
N TYR A 150 14.60 -13.74 -6.57
CA TYR A 150 14.27 -15.09 -7.08
C TYR A 150 15.48 -16.03 -7.18
N GLN A 151 16.66 -15.65 -6.68
CA GLN A 151 17.84 -16.52 -6.67
C GLN A 151 17.50 -17.93 -6.15
N GLY A 152 17.87 -18.97 -6.89
CA GLY A 152 17.60 -20.37 -6.50
C GLY A 152 16.16 -20.86 -6.77
N HIS A 153 15.29 -20.04 -7.35
CA HIS A 153 13.93 -20.39 -7.77
C HIS A 153 13.73 -20.29 -9.29
N GLY A 154 14.79 -20.51 -10.07
CA GLY A 154 14.75 -20.51 -11.54
C GLY A 154 14.99 -19.14 -12.20
N GLY A 155 15.15 -18.07 -11.41
CA GLY A 155 15.57 -16.76 -11.91
C GLY A 155 17.07 -16.73 -12.19
N TRP A 156 17.45 -16.42 -13.44
CA TRP A 156 18.81 -16.08 -13.82
C TRP A 156 18.98 -14.57 -13.78
N ASP A 157 19.39 -14.06 -12.64
CA ASP A 157 19.76 -12.66 -12.56
C ASP A 157 21.28 -12.53 -12.81
N ARG A 158 21.59 -11.71 -13.82
CA ARG A 158 22.95 -11.44 -14.26
C ARG A 158 23.80 -10.87 -13.11
N CYS A 159 23.21 -10.03 -12.25
CA CYS A 159 23.95 -9.41 -11.16
C CYS A 159 24.48 -10.45 -10.17
N VAL A 160 23.82 -11.61 -10.07
CA VAL A 160 24.20 -12.70 -9.17
C VAL A 160 25.47 -13.37 -9.67
N THR A 161 25.52 -13.63 -10.97
CA THR A 161 26.66 -14.27 -11.63
C THR A 161 27.85 -13.33 -11.65
N ASP A 162 27.61 -12.06 -11.99
CA ASP A 162 28.65 -11.04 -12.11
C ASP A 162 29.07 -10.48 -10.73
N GLY A 163 28.36 -10.82 -9.64
CA GLY A 163 28.62 -10.33 -8.29
C GLY A 163 28.31 -8.84 -8.10
N THR A 164 27.42 -8.28 -8.92
CA THR A 164 27.09 -6.86 -8.99
C THR A 164 25.73 -6.49 -8.39
N CYS A 165 25.01 -7.42 -7.77
CA CYS A 165 23.73 -7.10 -7.14
C CYS A 165 23.91 -6.05 -6.05
N TRP A 166 23.01 -5.06 -6.03
CA TRP A 166 23.01 -4.06 -4.96
C TRP A 166 22.64 -4.66 -3.60
N GLY A 167 21.89 -5.77 -3.61
CA GLY A 167 21.45 -6.46 -2.42
C GLY A 167 21.55 -7.98 -2.48
N LYS A 168 21.36 -8.60 -1.32
CA LYS A 168 21.24 -10.05 -1.14
C LYS A 168 19.95 -10.37 -0.41
N ARG A 169 19.17 -11.32 -0.95
CA ARG A 169 17.98 -11.83 -0.27
C ARG A 169 18.37 -12.56 1.02
N MET A 170 17.81 -12.08 2.12
CA MET A 170 17.88 -12.72 3.43
C MET A 170 16.61 -13.54 3.74
N ALA A 171 15.45 -13.06 3.28
CA ALA A 171 14.17 -13.76 3.39
C ALA A 171 13.20 -13.27 2.30
N PHE A 172 12.36 -14.17 1.79
CA PHE A 172 11.25 -13.79 0.90
C PHE A 172 10.03 -13.36 1.74
N PRO A 173 9.20 -12.39 1.30
CA PRO A 173 7.98 -12.03 2.02
C PRO A 173 6.98 -13.18 2.06
N GLU A 174 6.26 -13.29 3.17
CA GLU A 174 5.06 -14.12 3.26
C GLU A 174 3.82 -13.27 3.07
N SER A 175 3.11 -13.54 1.98
CA SER A 175 1.90 -12.82 1.61
C SER A 175 0.78 -13.79 1.21
N THR A 176 -0.46 -13.32 1.31
CA THR A 176 -1.65 -14.02 0.84
C THR A 176 -2.51 -13.06 0.05
N TRP A 177 -2.85 -13.44 -1.17
CA TRP A 177 -3.80 -12.72 -2.00
C TRP A 177 -5.20 -13.29 -1.78
N TRP A 178 -6.05 -12.50 -1.14
CA TRP A 178 -7.48 -12.79 -0.99
C TRP A 178 -8.24 -12.19 -2.16
N VAL A 179 -9.18 -12.94 -2.71
CA VAL A 179 -10.08 -12.46 -3.77
C VAL A 179 -11.51 -12.43 -3.26
N LYS A 180 -12.21 -11.33 -3.53
CA LYS A 180 -13.64 -11.20 -3.26
C LYS A 180 -14.42 -11.50 -4.52
N VAL A 181 -15.38 -12.41 -4.43
CA VAL A 181 -16.21 -12.82 -5.57
C VAL A 181 -17.70 -12.73 -5.23
N LYS A 182 -18.52 -12.62 -6.26
CA LYS A 182 -19.98 -12.72 -6.20
C LYS A 182 -20.45 -13.92 -7.02
N THR A 183 -21.25 -14.78 -6.41
CA THR A 183 -21.86 -15.95 -7.05
C THR A 183 -23.10 -15.55 -7.87
N PRO A 184 -23.57 -16.43 -8.79
CA PRO A 184 -24.77 -16.14 -9.60
C PRO A 184 -26.05 -15.89 -8.79
N ASP A 185 -26.18 -16.53 -7.63
CA ASP A 185 -27.30 -16.33 -6.70
C ASP A 185 -27.11 -15.11 -5.78
N GLY A 186 -26.04 -14.34 -5.97
CA GLY A 186 -25.84 -13.03 -5.34
C GLY A 186 -25.07 -13.05 -4.03
N ARG A 187 -24.63 -14.21 -3.53
CA ARG A 187 -23.77 -14.30 -2.34
C ARG A 187 -22.39 -13.71 -2.64
N VAL A 188 -21.82 -13.01 -1.66
CA VAL A 188 -20.52 -12.34 -1.78
C VAL A 188 -19.64 -12.81 -0.66
N GLY A 189 -18.40 -13.19 -0.98
CA GLY A 189 -17.42 -13.59 0.02
C GLY A 189 -16.00 -13.59 -0.51
N TRP A 190 -15.07 -13.83 0.41
CA TRP A 190 -13.63 -13.84 0.19
C TRP A 190 -13.08 -15.27 0.11
N SER A 191 -12.03 -15.47 -0.66
CA SER A 191 -11.26 -16.71 -0.68
C SER A 191 -9.77 -16.41 -0.75
N ARG A 192 -8.98 -17.16 0.01
CA ARG A 192 -7.50 -17.20 -0.06
C ARG A 192 -6.96 -18.23 -1.04
N LYS A 193 -7.84 -18.75 -1.91
CA LYS A 193 -7.53 -19.74 -2.95
C LYS A 193 -7.70 -19.12 -4.34
N PRO A 194 -6.97 -18.04 -4.68
CA PRO A 194 -7.08 -17.41 -5.98
C PRO A 194 -6.74 -18.36 -7.15
N GLU A 195 -5.94 -19.40 -6.91
CA GLU A 195 -5.62 -20.47 -7.87
C GLU A 195 -6.85 -21.30 -8.28
N ASN A 196 -7.93 -21.27 -7.48
CA ASN A 196 -9.18 -21.93 -7.83
C ASN A 196 -10.02 -21.13 -8.84
N PHE A 197 -9.56 -19.95 -9.28
CA PHE A 197 -10.26 -19.12 -10.24
C PHE A 197 -9.44 -18.97 -11.52
N GLY A 198 -10.05 -19.30 -12.66
CA GLY A 198 -9.52 -19.10 -14.00
C GLY A 198 -9.96 -17.78 -14.61
N ASP A 199 -9.40 -17.44 -15.78
CA ASP A 199 -9.69 -16.22 -16.55
C ASP A 199 -9.37 -14.90 -15.82
N LYS A 200 -8.65 -15.00 -14.69
CA LYS A 200 -8.22 -13.86 -13.89
C LYS A 200 -7.05 -13.07 -14.50
N ASP A 201 -6.31 -13.69 -15.42
CA ASP A 201 -5.05 -13.26 -16.02
C ASP A 201 -5.10 -13.14 -17.56
N ALA A 202 -6.26 -13.34 -18.19
CA ALA A 202 -6.36 -13.20 -19.65
C ALA A 202 -6.26 -11.73 -20.10
N CYS A 203 -5.25 -11.43 -20.91
CA CYS A 203 -5.11 -10.13 -21.58
C CYS A 203 -6.14 -10.02 -22.72
N GLY A 204 -7.28 -9.36 -22.48
CA GLY A 204 -8.37 -9.20 -23.45
C GLY A 204 -9.62 -9.98 -23.15
#